data_AF-A0A2V9H420-F1
#
_entry.id   AF-A0A2V9H420-F1
#
_cell.length_a   1.000
_cell.length_b   1.000
_cell.length_c   1.000
_cell.angle_alpha   90.00
_cell.angle_beta   90.00
_cell.angle_gamma   90.00
#
_symmetry.space_group_name_H-M   'P 1'
#
loop_
_entity.id
_entity.type
_entity.pdbx_description
1 polymer ?
#
loop_
_entity_poly.entity_id
_entity_poly.type
_entity_poly.pdbx_seq_one_letter_code
_entity_poly.pdbx_strand_id
1 'polypeptide(L)'
;MSVIFLFILIGVRELTLAQTLLMGVLGTVIQCYWKPKTWPKPIQVAFNIASMASAVAGTYYLSHSRVSQFVADNQLLMLVAAASTFFVLNTAPVACVISLTEQKSLRKVWSECYFWSFPYYLLGAAIAAIVELIDKKAGWQSSILILPVVYLIFRSYRLYLARLEAERCHAENMAALHLRTIEALALAIEAKDHSTHEHLQRVQVYAMSIGKEMGLSESELEALRAAAVLHDIGKLAVPEHIISKPGRLTPEEFERMKIHPLVGAEILERVQFPYPVVPIVRAHHERWDGNGYPCGLRGEEIPTGARILAVVDCLDGLASDRQYRPALPLDKAMEHVIGEAGKSFDPKVVEVLQGRYRELELLANVKAGEQARVPKNIKVDRGAAPGAGFEKSDSGPITPGSSSIDFLTCIAEARHEVQALFELTRELGNSLSLDETLSMLASRLKHLVPYDSIAIYSLRNIQLVPEHVSGDNFRLLSSLRIPIGEGVSGWVAANRKPIVNGNLAAESEYLNDPTNDHPLRSVLAVPLEGVDGVVGVLALYRTEADAFTRDHLRILLAISSKIALSFENALKYRQSERTATTDYLTSLPNARSLFIHLDSELARCRRHRMSLAVLVCDLDGFKQINDRFGHLLGNR
;
A
#
# COMPACT_ATOMS: atom_id res chain seq x y z
N MET A 1 -42.65 6.27 -21.77
CA MET A 1 -43.64 7.11 -22.48
C MET A 1 -44.93 6.32 -22.60
N SER A 2 -46.06 6.92 -22.25
CA SER A 2 -47.36 6.24 -22.28
C SER A 2 -47.89 6.15 -23.70
N VAL A 3 -48.45 5.02 -24.11
CA VAL A 3 -49.09 4.85 -25.43
C VAL A 3 -50.47 5.55 -25.49
N ILE A 4 -50.95 6.06 -24.36
CA ILE A 4 -52.27 6.67 -24.20
C ILE A 4 -52.51 7.85 -25.15
N PHE A 5 -51.46 8.61 -25.51
CA PHE A 5 -51.61 9.74 -26.43
C PHE A 5 -52.09 9.33 -27.83
N LEU A 6 -51.74 8.13 -28.30
CA LEU A 6 -52.19 7.60 -29.60
C LEU A 6 -53.71 7.42 -29.60
N PHE A 7 -54.25 6.84 -28.53
CA PHE A 7 -55.69 6.69 -28.36
C PHE A 7 -56.38 8.03 -28.22
N ILE A 8 -55.77 8.99 -27.52
CA ILE A 8 -56.30 10.36 -27.42
C ILE A 8 -56.38 11.02 -28.80
N LEU A 9 -55.37 10.88 -29.66
CA LEU A 9 -55.40 11.46 -31.01
C LEU A 9 -56.50 10.86 -31.88
N ILE A 10 -56.75 9.55 -31.78
CA ILE A 10 -57.87 8.87 -32.46
C ILE A 10 -59.21 9.35 -31.86
N GLY A 11 -59.32 9.36 -30.53
CA GLY A 11 -60.54 9.76 -29.82
C GLY A 11 -60.91 11.22 -30.02
N VAL A 12 -59.94 12.13 -30.20
CA VAL A 12 -60.22 13.54 -30.54
C VAL A 12 -61.00 13.66 -31.85
N ARG A 13 -60.92 12.71 -32.77
CA ARG A 13 -61.69 12.75 -34.02
C ARG A 13 -62.98 11.95 -33.99
N GLU A 14 -62.94 10.76 -33.41
CA GLU A 14 -64.04 9.80 -33.51
C GLU A 14 -65.01 9.85 -32.34
N LEU A 15 -64.59 10.42 -31.21
CA LEU A 15 -65.35 10.42 -29.96
C LEU A 15 -65.74 11.83 -29.55
N THR A 16 -66.79 11.92 -28.72
CA THR A 16 -67.17 13.18 -28.08
C THR A 16 -66.12 13.61 -27.05
N LEU A 17 -66.06 14.92 -26.76
CA LEU A 17 -65.16 15.46 -25.73
C LEU A 17 -65.24 14.68 -24.40
N ALA A 18 -66.45 14.33 -23.95
CA ALA A 18 -66.64 13.58 -22.70
C ALA A 18 -66.02 12.17 -22.75
N GLN A 19 -66.14 11.47 -23.87
CA GLN A 19 -65.57 10.14 -24.08
C GLN A 19 -64.04 10.20 -24.15
N THR A 20 -63.48 11.19 -24.87
CA THR A 20 -62.02 11.36 -25.01
C THR A 20 -61.38 11.78 -23.68
N LEU A 21 -62.05 12.64 -22.91
CA LEU A 21 -61.61 13.01 -21.55
C LEU A 21 -61.62 11.80 -20.62
N LEU A 22 -62.70 11.02 -20.61
CA LEU A 22 -62.80 9.82 -19.78
C LEU A 22 -61.65 8.85 -20.09
N MET A 23 -61.36 8.62 -21.37
CA MET A 23 -60.25 7.77 -21.81
C MET A 23 -58.88 8.28 -21.34
N GLY A 24 -58.61 9.58 -21.48
CA GLY A 24 -57.36 10.19 -21.02
C GLY A 24 -57.17 10.13 -19.50
N VAL A 25 -58.24 10.39 -18.74
CA VAL A 25 -58.22 10.33 -17.26
C VAL A 25 -58.04 8.90 -16.77
N LEU A 26 -58.83 7.94 -17.26
CA LEU A 26 -58.70 6.53 -16.89
C LEU A 26 -57.31 5.99 -17.21
N GLY A 27 -56.80 6.31 -18.40
CA GLY A 27 -55.45 5.94 -18.78
C GLY A 27 -54.39 6.48 -17.82
N THR A 28 -54.53 7.74 -17.40
CA THR A 28 -53.59 8.37 -16.46
C THR A 28 -53.66 7.73 -15.07
N VAL A 29 -54.86 7.41 -14.58
CA VAL A 29 -55.04 6.69 -13.31
C VAL A 29 -54.36 5.32 -13.38
N ILE A 30 -54.63 4.55 -14.44
CA ILE A 30 -53.99 3.24 -14.64
C ILE A 30 -52.47 3.41 -14.65
N GLN A 31 -51.94 4.39 -15.39
CA GLN A 31 -50.50 4.64 -15.47
C GLN A 31 -49.88 5.00 -14.11
N CYS A 32 -50.59 5.73 -13.23
CA CYS A 32 -50.10 6.05 -11.89
C CYS A 32 -50.03 4.83 -10.96
N TYR A 33 -50.90 3.83 -11.15
CA TYR A 33 -50.99 2.65 -10.29
C TYR A 33 -50.44 1.36 -10.90
N TRP A 34 -50.02 1.36 -12.17
CA TRP A 34 -49.49 0.18 -12.86
C TRP A 34 -47.99 0.00 -12.61
N LYS A 35 -47.64 -0.94 -11.72
CA LYS A 35 -46.24 -1.27 -11.32
C LYS A 35 -45.43 -0.05 -10.83
N PRO A 36 -45.89 0.65 -9.77
CA PRO A 36 -45.14 1.78 -9.24
C PRO A 36 -43.83 1.31 -8.61
N LYS A 37 -42.72 2.00 -8.94
CA LYS A 37 -41.44 1.84 -8.22
C LYS A 37 -41.53 2.45 -6.81
N THR A 38 -42.34 3.51 -6.66
CA THR A 38 -42.71 4.18 -5.42
C THR A 38 -44.17 4.65 -5.51
N TRP A 39 -44.90 4.60 -4.40
CA TRP A 39 -46.33 4.99 -4.38
C TRP A 39 -46.47 6.52 -4.57
N PRO A 40 -47.23 6.98 -5.59
CA PRO A 40 -47.39 8.41 -5.86
C PRO A 40 -48.24 9.07 -4.78
N LYS A 41 -47.90 10.32 -4.41
CA LYS A 41 -48.71 11.09 -3.47
C LYS A 41 -50.06 11.45 -4.11
N PRO A 42 -51.17 11.54 -3.34
CA PRO A 42 -52.48 11.91 -3.89
C PRO A 42 -52.47 13.19 -4.71
N ILE A 43 -51.67 14.19 -4.30
CA ILE A 43 -51.50 15.45 -5.02
C ILE A 43 -50.85 15.28 -6.40
N GLN A 44 -49.91 14.35 -6.54
CA GLN A 44 -49.25 14.08 -7.83
C GLN A 44 -50.22 13.40 -8.80
N VAL A 45 -51.06 12.49 -8.29
CA VAL A 45 -52.11 11.84 -9.09
C VAL A 45 -53.14 12.87 -9.54
N ALA A 46 -53.62 13.72 -8.64
CA ALA A 46 -54.56 14.79 -8.97
C ALA A 46 -53.99 15.78 -10.00
N PHE A 47 -52.71 16.17 -9.84
CA PHE A 47 -52.01 17.02 -10.81
C PHE A 47 -51.92 16.38 -12.19
N ASN A 48 -51.49 15.11 -12.27
CA ASN A 48 -51.38 14.39 -13.54
C ASN A 48 -52.73 14.26 -14.25
N ILE A 49 -53.80 13.98 -13.50
CA ILE A 49 -55.17 13.91 -14.05
C ILE A 49 -55.60 15.26 -14.60
N ALA A 50 -55.42 16.35 -13.85
CA ALA A 50 -55.79 17.70 -14.28
C ALA A 50 -54.98 18.15 -15.51
N SER A 51 -53.67 17.89 -15.51
CA SER A 51 -52.79 18.18 -16.64
C SER A 51 -53.20 17.41 -17.89
N MET A 52 -53.50 16.10 -17.75
CA MET A 52 -53.97 15.28 -18.87
C MET A 52 -55.32 15.75 -19.40
N ALA A 53 -56.28 16.03 -18.53
CA ALA A 53 -57.61 16.51 -18.92
C ALA A 53 -57.50 17.86 -19.68
N SER A 54 -56.62 18.75 -19.23
CA SER A 54 -56.36 20.04 -19.87
C SER A 54 -55.73 19.87 -21.25
N ALA A 55 -54.77 18.94 -21.39
CA ALA A 55 -54.15 18.62 -22.67
C ALA A 55 -55.15 18.01 -23.66
N VAL A 56 -55.97 17.06 -23.22
CA VAL A 56 -57.04 16.45 -24.04
C VAL A 56 -58.05 17.49 -24.51
N ALA A 57 -58.56 18.32 -23.58
CA ALA A 57 -59.53 19.36 -23.92
C ALA A 57 -58.96 20.40 -24.89
N GLY A 58 -57.74 20.88 -24.64
CA GLY A 58 -57.09 21.86 -25.51
C GLY A 58 -56.85 21.32 -26.92
N THR A 59 -56.41 20.07 -27.05
CA THR A 59 -56.29 19.42 -28.36
C THR A 59 -57.64 19.23 -29.04
N TYR A 60 -58.68 18.81 -28.31
CA TYR A 60 -60.03 18.61 -28.86
C TYR A 60 -60.63 19.91 -29.41
N TYR A 61 -60.55 21.00 -28.65
CA TYR A 61 -61.08 22.30 -29.09
C TYR A 61 -60.32 22.86 -30.29
N LEU A 62 -59.00 22.66 -30.36
CA LEU A 62 -58.22 23.06 -31.52
C LEU A 62 -58.66 22.31 -32.78
N SER A 63 -58.79 20.98 -32.68
CA SER A 63 -59.20 20.11 -33.78
C SER A 63 -60.64 20.34 -34.25
N HIS A 64 -61.51 20.95 -33.42
CA HIS A 64 -62.90 21.30 -33.78
C HIS A 64 -63.14 22.80 -33.94
N SER A 65 -62.11 23.64 -33.86
CA SER A 65 -62.22 25.08 -33.98
C SER A 65 -62.52 25.51 -35.43
N ARG A 66 -63.04 26.74 -35.63
CA ARG A 66 -63.23 27.32 -36.97
C ARG A 66 -61.92 27.45 -37.77
N VAL A 67 -60.76 27.50 -37.10
CA VAL A 67 -59.42 27.46 -37.75
C VAL A 67 -59.16 26.09 -38.40
N SER A 68 -59.72 25.02 -37.85
CA SER A 68 -59.68 23.67 -38.46
C SER A 68 -60.44 23.61 -39.79
N GLN A 69 -61.39 24.50 -40.05
CA GLN A 69 -62.11 24.56 -41.32
C GLN A 69 -61.24 25.12 -42.46
N PHE A 70 -60.20 25.90 -42.13
CA PHE A 70 -59.25 26.47 -43.10
C PHE A 70 -58.09 25.50 -43.44
N VAL A 71 -57.77 24.60 -42.50
CA VAL A 71 -56.76 23.54 -42.64
C VAL A 71 -57.38 22.20 -43.09
N ALA A 72 -58.71 22.17 -43.30
CA ALA A 72 -59.51 20.98 -43.53
C ALA A 72 -59.11 20.15 -44.76
N ASP A 73 -58.50 20.77 -45.77
CA ASP A 73 -58.13 20.09 -47.02
C ASP A 73 -56.97 19.10 -46.84
N ASN A 74 -56.23 19.14 -45.72
CA ASN A 74 -55.12 18.23 -45.48
C ASN A 74 -55.22 17.53 -44.10
N GLN A 75 -55.81 16.33 -44.11
CA GLN A 75 -56.02 15.51 -42.90
C GLN A 75 -54.74 15.26 -42.10
N LEU A 76 -53.58 15.16 -42.76
CA LEU A 76 -52.29 14.93 -42.12
C LEU A 76 -51.84 16.16 -41.31
N LEU A 77 -52.05 17.36 -41.84
CA LEU A 77 -51.63 18.60 -41.20
C LEU A 77 -52.41 18.85 -39.90
N MET A 78 -53.68 18.45 -39.87
CA MET A 78 -54.51 18.53 -38.67
C MET A 78 -54.07 17.54 -37.57
N LEU A 79 -53.62 16.33 -37.94
CA LEU A 79 -53.09 15.35 -36.97
C LEU A 79 -51.74 15.78 -36.41
N VAL A 80 -50.87 16.36 -37.23
CA VAL A 80 -49.60 16.95 -36.78
C VAL A 80 -49.85 18.12 -35.84
N ALA A 81 -50.81 18.99 -36.14
CA ALA A 81 -51.21 20.08 -35.25
C ALA A 81 -51.77 19.56 -33.92
N ALA A 82 -52.67 18.58 -33.96
CA ALA A 82 -53.24 17.96 -32.76
C ALA A 82 -52.17 17.31 -31.87
N ALA A 83 -51.22 16.58 -32.46
CA ALA A 83 -50.11 15.96 -31.73
C ALA A 83 -49.15 16.99 -31.13
N SER A 84 -48.89 18.09 -31.85
CA SER A 84 -48.05 19.20 -31.37
C SER A 84 -48.71 19.93 -30.20
N THR A 85 -50.00 20.22 -30.29
CA THR A 85 -50.77 20.85 -29.20
C THR A 85 -50.85 19.94 -27.99
N PHE A 86 -51.12 18.65 -28.20
CA PHE A 86 -51.15 17.68 -27.11
C PHE A 86 -49.78 17.59 -26.42
N PHE A 87 -48.70 17.52 -27.18
CA PHE A 87 -47.33 17.48 -26.66
C PHE A 87 -47.02 18.70 -25.78
N VAL A 88 -47.32 19.92 -26.26
CA VAL A 88 -47.05 21.15 -25.51
C VAL A 88 -47.90 21.20 -24.23
N LEU A 89 -49.20 20.96 -24.33
CA LEU A 89 -50.10 21.04 -23.17
C LEU A 89 -49.86 19.94 -22.14
N ASN A 90 -49.38 18.77 -22.56
CA ASN A 90 -49.07 17.67 -21.65
C ASN A 90 -47.69 17.85 -20.97
N THR A 91 -46.69 18.41 -21.66
CA THR A 91 -45.32 18.52 -21.13
C THR A 91 -45.03 19.83 -20.41
N ALA A 92 -45.64 20.95 -20.82
CA ALA A 92 -45.38 22.26 -20.22
C ALA A 92 -45.75 22.37 -18.72
N PRO A 93 -46.90 21.86 -18.25
CA PRO A 93 -47.22 21.90 -16.82
C PRO A 93 -46.24 21.10 -15.97
N VAL A 94 -45.84 19.91 -16.45
CA VAL A 94 -44.89 19.05 -15.74
C VAL A 94 -43.50 19.69 -15.70
N ALA A 95 -43.03 20.26 -16.82
CA ALA A 95 -41.77 20.98 -16.88
C ALA A 95 -41.76 22.22 -15.96
N CYS A 96 -42.89 22.92 -15.84
CA CYS A 96 -43.05 24.06 -14.93
C CYS A 96 -42.89 23.65 -13.46
N VAL A 97 -43.55 22.56 -13.04
CA VAL A 97 -43.41 22.03 -11.68
C VAL A 97 -41.96 21.64 -11.39
N ILE A 98 -41.31 20.91 -12.29
CA ILE A 98 -39.90 20.50 -12.12
C ILE A 98 -38.98 21.72 -12.03
N SER A 99 -39.20 22.73 -12.89
CA SER A 99 -38.44 23.98 -12.88
C SER A 99 -38.55 24.71 -11.54
N LEU A 100 -39.76 24.78 -10.96
CA LEU A 100 -40.00 25.38 -9.65
C LEU A 100 -39.40 24.58 -8.49
N THR A 101 -39.47 23.24 -8.54
CA THR A 101 -38.95 22.39 -7.46
C THR A 101 -37.43 22.26 -7.47
N GLU A 102 -36.80 22.27 -8.64
CA GLU A 102 -35.34 22.08 -8.78
C GLU A 102 -34.59 23.40 -8.98
N GLN A 103 -35.28 24.55 -8.98
CA GLN A 103 -34.71 25.88 -9.27
C GLN A 103 -33.90 25.95 -10.58
N LYS A 104 -34.33 25.19 -11.58
CA LYS A 104 -33.71 25.17 -12.93
C LYS A 104 -34.53 26.02 -13.89
N SER A 105 -33.90 26.54 -14.95
CA SER A 105 -34.62 27.29 -15.97
C SER A 105 -35.58 26.38 -16.76
N LEU A 106 -36.81 26.84 -16.97
CA LEU A 106 -37.87 26.08 -17.66
C LEU A 106 -37.42 25.61 -19.06
N ARG A 107 -36.72 26.47 -19.80
CA ARG A 107 -36.19 26.15 -21.12
C ARG A 107 -35.23 24.97 -21.08
N LYS A 108 -34.35 24.93 -20.08
CA LYS A 108 -33.36 23.85 -19.91
C LYS A 108 -34.05 22.52 -19.57
N VAL A 109 -35.01 22.54 -18.64
CA VAL A 109 -35.82 21.36 -18.28
C VAL A 109 -36.57 20.82 -19.49
N TRP A 110 -37.20 21.70 -20.28
CA TRP A 110 -37.98 21.27 -21.43
C TRP A 110 -37.10 20.73 -22.58
N SER A 111 -35.94 21.36 -22.85
CA SER A 111 -35.00 20.89 -23.88
C SER A 111 -34.31 19.58 -23.52
N GLU A 112 -33.92 19.38 -22.27
CA GLU A 112 -33.17 18.19 -21.83
C GLU A 112 -34.10 16.99 -21.61
N CYS A 113 -35.30 17.20 -21.06
CA CYS A 113 -36.17 16.08 -20.66
C CYS A 113 -37.26 15.73 -21.69
N TYR A 114 -37.83 16.70 -22.40
CA TYR A 114 -39.07 16.49 -23.16
C TYR A 114 -38.94 16.71 -24.67
N PHE A 115 -38.04 17.57 -25.13
CA PHE A 115 -37.89 17.88 -26.56
C PHE A 115 -37.68 16.64 -27.43
N TRP A 116 -36.81 15.72 -27.00
CA TRP A 116 -36.54 14.46 -27.71
C TRP A 116 -37.71 13.48 -27.71
N SER A 117 -38.76 13.76 -26.93
CA SER A 117 -39.99 12.95 -26.95
C SER A 117 -40.98 13.39 -28.04
N PHE A 118 -40.83 14.61 -28.60
CA PHE A 118 -41.71 15.15 -29.64
C PHE A 118 -41.79 14.29 -30.92
N PRO A 119 -40.69 13.74 -31.48
CA PRO A 119 -40.77 12.86 -32.65
C PRO A 119 -41.68 11.65 -32.46
N TYR A 120 -41.81 11.14 -31.23
CA TYR A 120 -42.71 10.01 -30.93
C TYR A 120 -44.19 10.41 -30.98
N TYR A 121 -44.53 11.65 -30.64
CA TYR A 121 -45.89 12.17 -30.79
C TYR A 121 -46.28 12.31 -32.26
N LEU A 122 -45.35 12.75 -33.11
CA LEU A 122 -45.54 12.80 -34.57
C LEU A 122 -45.67 11.41 -35.17
N LEU A 123 -44.87 10.44 -34.71
CA LEU A 123 -45.00 9.05 -35.14
C LEU A 123 -46.36 8.47 -34.75
N GLY A 124 -46.85 8.75 -33.55
CA GLY A 124 -48.19 8.33 -33.15
C GLY A 124 -49.31 9.00 -33.95
N ALA A 125 -49.13 10.25 -34.38
CA ALA A 125 -50.04 10.92 -35.32
C ALA A 125 -50.06 10.21 -36.69
N ALA A 126 -48.92 9.76 -37.19
CA ALA A 126 -48.83 8.98 -38.43
C ALA A 126 -49.53 7.62 -38.28
N ILE A 127 -49.35 6.93 -37.15
CA ILE A 127 -50.05 5.67 -36.87
C ILE A 127 -51.56 5.91 -36.77
N ALA A 128 -52.01 6.96 -36.07
CA ALA A 128 -53.42 7.33 -36.00
C ALA A 128 -54.01 7.60 -37.40
N ALA A 129 -53.27 8.28 -38.27
CA ALA A 129 -53.67 8.50 -39.67
C ALA A 129 -53.84 7.18 -40.44
N ILE A 130 -52.91 6.23 -40.26
CA ILE A 130 -52.97 4.91 -40.90
C ILE A 130 -54.18 4.12 -40.39
N VAL A 131 -54.43 4.13 -39.08
CA VAL A 131 -55.61 3.49 -38.47
C VAL A 131 -56.90 4.08 -39.05
N GLU A 132 -57.00 5.40 -39.16
CA GLU A 132 -58.16 6.10 -39.74
C GLU A 132 -58.38 5.74 -41.22
N LEU A 133 -57.30 5.63 -42.01
CA LEU A 133 -57.39 5.23 -43.41
C LEU A 133 -57.84 3.78 -43.59
N ILE A 134 -57.42 2.90 -42.68
CA ILE A 134 -57.78 1.49 -42.67
C ILE A 134 -59.24 1.32 -42.24
N ASP A 135 -59.67 2.02 -41.20
CA ASP A 135 -61.06 2.01 -40.72
C ASP A 135 -62.04 2.44 -41.81
N LYS A 136 -61.74 3.55 -42.51
CA LYS A 136 -62.55 4.05 -43.64
C LYS A 136 -62.68 3.05 -44.80
N LYS A 137 -61.67 2.21 -45.05
CA LYS A 137 -61.63 1.29 -46.21
C LYS A 137 -62.09 -0.13 -45.90
N ALA A 138 -61.79 -0.63 -44.71
CA ALA A 138 -61.92 -2.04 -44.35
C ALA A 138 -62.66 -2.28 -43.02
N GLY A 139 -63.14 -1.20 -42.37
CA GLY A 139 -63.88 -1.26 -41.10
C GLY A 139 -62.98 -1.49 -39.88
N TRP A 140 -63.50 -1.14 -38.71
CA TRP A 140 -62.76 -1.12 -37.45
C TRP A 140 -62.15 -2.47 -37.04
N GLN A 141 -62.71 -3.59 -37.52
CA GLN A 141 -62.18 -4.92 -37.22
C GLN A 141 -60.77 -5.10 -37.78
N SER A 142 -60.44 -4.45 -38.90
CA SER A 142 -59.13 -4.55 -39.54
C SER A 142 -58.03 -3.82 -38.75
N SER A 143 -58.38 -2.82 -37.94
CA SER A 143 -57.45 -2.11 -37.05
C SER A 143 -56.89 -3.00 -35.93
N ILE A 144 -57.58 -4.09 -35.57
CA ILE A 144 -57.10 -5.07 -34.59
C ILE A 144 -55.83 -5.79 -35.09
N LEU A 145 -55.67 -5.94 -36.41
CA LEU A 145 -54.49 -6.60 -37.00
C LEU A 145 -53.19 -5.80 -36.82
N ILE A 146 -53.29 -4.51 -36.45
CA ILE A 146 -52.13 -3.65 -36.17
C ILE A 146 -51.57 -3.93 -34.75
N LEU A 147 -52.40 -4.39 -33.81
CA LEU A 147 -51.99 -4.62 -32.42
C LEU A 147 -50.86 -5.65 -32.26
N PRO A 148 -50.88 -6.82 -32.93
CA PRO A 148 -49.76 -7.76 -32.89
C PRO A 148 -48.45 -7.17 -33.42
N VAL A 149 -48.52 -6.35 -34.47
CA VAL A 149 -47.34 -5.69 -35.06
C VAL A 149 -46.77 -4.66 -34.09
N VAL A 150 -47.62 -3.83 -33.50
CA VAL A 150 -47.23 -2.87 -32.46
C VAL A 150 -46.64 -3.58 -31.24
N TYR A 151 -47.22 -4.71 -30.82
CA TYR A 151 -46.70 -5.52 -29.73
C TYR A 151 -45.33 -6.13 -30.05
N LEU A 152 -45.12 -6.64 -31.26
CA LEU A 152 -43.83 -7.18 -31.68
C LEU A 152 -42.75 -6.10 -31.72
N ILE A 153 -43.06 -4.91 -32.24
CA ILE A 153 -42.16 -3.75 -32.23
C ILE A 153 -41.84 -3.36 -30.78
N PHE A 154 -42.85 -3.26 -29.92
CA PHE A 154 -42.68 -2.93 -28.51
C PHE A 154 -41.83 -3.99 -27.78
N ARG A 155 -42.09 -5.28 -28.01
CA ARG A 155 -41.35 -6.40 -27.42
C ARG A 155 -39.90 -6.43 -27.90
N SER A 156 -39.67 -6.22 -29.18
CA SER A 156 -38.34 -6.12 -29.78
C SER A 156 -37.55 -4.96 -29.16
N TYR A 157 -38.16 -3.77 -29.09
CA TYR A 157 -37.56 -2.60 -28.46
C TYR A 157 -37.24 -2.82 -26.98
N ARG A 158 -38.16 -3.45 -26.23
CA ARG A 158 -37.93 -3.80 -24.81
C ARG A 158 -36.80 -4.81 -24.63
N LEU A 159 -36.70 -5.81 -25.49
CA LEU A 159 -35.59 -6.78 -25.49
C LEU A 159 -34.26 -6.11 -25.82
N TYR A 160 -34.25 -5.21 -26.81
CA TYR A 160 -33.06 -4.44 -27.18
C TYR A 160 -32.58 -3.54 -26.04
N LEU A 161 -33.47 -2.80 -25.38
CA LEU A 161 -33.13 -1.99 -24.22
C LEU A 161 -32.61 -2.84 -23.05
N ALA A 162 -33.26 -3.96 -22.75
CA ALA A 162 -32.81 -4.86 -21.69
C ALA A 162 -31.42 -5.44 -21.97
N ARG A 163 -31.13 -5.77 -23.23
CA ARG A 163 -29.80 -6.22 -23.67
C ARG A 163 -28.76 -5.11 -23.50
N LEU A 164 -29.07 -3.88 -23.89
CA LEU A 164 -28.17 -2.74 -23.78
C LEU A 164 -27.84 -2.42 -22.30
N GLU A 165 -28.83 -2.48 -21.43
CA GLU A 165 -28.64 -2.33 -19.97
C GLU A 165 -27.77 -3.46 -19.40
N ALA A 166 -27.98 -4.71 -19.83
CA ALA A 166 -27.19 -5.86 -19.40
C ALA A 166 -25.73 -5.78 -19.88
N GLU A 167 -25.50 -5.40 -21.15
CA GLU A 167 -24.16 -5.20 -21.71
C GLU A 167 -23.42 -4.09 -20.97
N ARG A 168 -24.10 -2.97 -20.66
CA ARG A 168 -23.52 -1.88 -19.87
C ARG A 168 -23.15 -2.34 -18.45
N CYS A 169 -24.07 -3.00 -17.75
CA CYS A 169 -23.81 -3.50 -16.39
C CYS A 169 -22.69 -4.54 -16.37
N HIS A 170 -22.63 -5.40 -17.37
CA HIS A 170 -21.55 -6.37 -17.52
C HIS A 170 -20.19 -5.68 -17.73
N ALA A 171 -20.13 -4.66 -18.59
CA ALA A 171 -18.92 -3.88 -18.81
C ALA A 171 -18.45 -3.16 -17.53
N GLU A 172 -19.38 -2.51 -16.80
CA GLU A 172 -19.09 -1.85 -15.51
C GLU A 172 -18.57 -2.85 -14.45
N ASN A 173 -19.19 -4.04 -14.35
CA ASN A 173 -18.74 -5.08 -13.42
C ASN A 173 -17.38 -5.68 -13.80
N MET A 174 -17.10 -5.87 -15.09
CA MET A 174 -15.79 -6.33 -15.56
C MET A 174 -14.70 -5.32 -15.24
N ALA A 175 -14.93 -4.03 -15.50
CA ALA A 175 -13.99 -2.96 -15.13
C ALA A 175 -13.71 -2.94 -13.62
N ALA A 176 -14.74 -3.08 -12.79
CA ALA A 176 -14.59 -3.12 -11.34
C ALA A 176 -13.81 -4.36 -10.87
N LEU A 177 -14.04 -5.54 -11.47
CA LEU A 177 -13.29 -6.76 -11.16
C LEU A 177 -11.82 -6.65 -11.54
N HIS A 178 -11.50 -6.05 -12.69
CA HIS A 178 -10.12 -5.78 -13.09
C HIS A 178 -9.41 -4.89 -12.08
N LEU A 179 -10.04 -3.78 -11.66
CA LEU A 179 -9.45 -2.85 -10.69
C LEU A 179 -9.22 -3.51 -9.31
N ARG A 180 -10.19 -4.30 -8.82
CA ARG A 180 -10.03 -5.07 -7.57
C ARG A 180 -8.92 -6.11 -7.65
N THR A 181 -8.74 -6.74 -8.81
CA THR A 181 -7.65 -7.70 -9.04
C THR A 181 -6.30 -7.00 -9.00
N ILE A 182 -6.20 -5.84 -9.64
CA ILE A 182 -5.01 -4.98 -9.62
C ILE A 182 -4.66 -4.56 -8.18
N GLU A 183 -5.64 -4.07 -7.42
CA GLU A 183 -5.46 -3.69 -6.02
C GLU A 183 -5.02 -4.88 -5.16
N ALA A 184 -5.61 -6.06 -5.36
CA ALA A 184 -5.22 -7.28 -4.63
C ALA A 184 -3.77 -7.71 -4.93
N LEU A 185 -3.33 -7.61 -6.19
CA LEU A 185 -1.95 -7.89 -6.57
C LEU A 185 -0.97 -6.87 -6.00
N ALA A 186 -1.32 -5.57 -6.06
CA ALA A 186 -0.53 -4.50 -5.45
C ALA A 186 -0.37 -4.73 -3.94
N LEU A 187 -1.45 -5.09 -3.25
CA LEU A 187 -1.42 -5.43 -1.83
C LEU A 187 -0.53 -6.62 -1.49
N ALA A 188 -0.50 -7.64 -2.34
CA ALA A 188 0.39 -8.78 -2.16
C ALA A 188 1.87 -8.40 -2.30
N ILE A 189 2.19 -7.42 -3.16
CA ILE A 189 3.55 -6.91 -3.34
C ILE A 189 3.95 -6.04 -2.14
N GLU A 190 3.06 -5.18 -1.65
CA GLU A 190 3.30 -4.36 -0.46
C GLU A 190 3.57 -5.17 0.80
N ALA A 191 2.85 -6.30 0.97
CA ALA A 191 3.09 -7.20 2.09
C ALA A 191 4.55 -7.69 2.16
N LYS A 192 5.22 -7.75 1.02
CA LYS A 192 6.66 -8.08 0.92
C LYS A 192 7.57 -6.90 1.26
N ASP A 193 7.16 -5.67 0.94
CA ASP A 193 7.95 -4.44 1.19
C ASP A 193 7.72 -3.84 2.60
N HIS A 194 6.95 -4.51 3.44
CA HIS A 194 6.56 -4.05 4.79
C HIS A 194 5.94 -2.63 4.81
N SER A 195 5.42 -2.16 3.66
CA SER A 195 4.61 -0.95 3.52
C SER A 195 3.18 -1.23 3.99
N THR A 196 2.47 -0.18 4.40
CA THR A 196 1.10 -0.32 4.94
C THR A 196 0.07 -0.11 3.84
N HIS A 197 -1.01 -0.90 3.81
CA HIS A 197 -2.12 -0.69 2.88
C HIS A 197 -2.66 0.77 2.88
N GLU A 198 -2.54 1.45 4.03
CA GLU A 198 -2.95 2.84 4.21
C GLU A 198 -2.13 3.81 3.33
N HIS A 199 -0.88 3.46 2.97
CA HIS A 199 0.00 4.23 2.07
C HIS A 199 -0.60 4.37 0.67
N LEU A 200 -0.93 3.27 -0.02
CA LEU A 200 -1.48 3.33 -1.39
C LEU A 200 -2.78 4.12 -1.45
N GLN A 201 -3.62 4.01 -0.41
CA GLN A 201 -4.86 4.76 -0.33
C GLN A 201 -4.61 6.26 -0.21
N ARG A 202 -3.72 6.69 0.69
CA ARG A 202 -3.35 8.10 0.84
C ARG A 202 -2.73 8.65 -0.43
N VAL A 203 -1.75 7.93 -1.00
CA VAL A 203 -1.10 8.30 -2.26
C VAL A 203 -2.13 8.46 -3.39
N GLN A 204 -3.05 7.51 -3.54
CA GLN A 204 -4.10 7.59 -4.57
C GLN A 204 -5.04 8.79 -4.33
N VAL A 205 -5.47 9.03 -3.09
CA VAL A 205 -6.35 10.18 -2.76
C VAL A 205 -5.67 11.50 -3.08
N TYR A 206 -4.39 11.63 -2.73
CA TYR A 206 -3.63 12.87 -2.90
C TYR A 206 -3.37 13.11 -4.38
N ALA A 207 -2.81 12.11 -5.08
CA ALA A 207 -2.50 12.20 -6.50
C ALA A 207 -3.74 12.53 -7.35
N MET A 208 -4.87 11.86 -7.09
CA MET A 208 -6.12 12.11 -7.82
C MET A 208 -6.68 13.51 -7.58
N SER A 209 -6.57 14.02 -6.35
CA SER A 209 -7.09 15.35 -6.02
C SER A 209 -6.25 16.46 -6.65
N ILE A 210 -4.93 16.31 -6.62
CA ILE A 210 -3.99 17.22 -7.30
C ILE A 210 -4.18 17.15 -8.82
N GLY A 211 -4.28 15.95 -9.40
CA GLY A 211 -4.48 15.77 -10.84
C GLY A 211 -5.74 16.46 -11.36
N LYS A 212 -6.84 16.39 -10.60
CA LYS A 212 -8.08 17.09 -10.96
C LYS A 212 -7.92 18.61 -10.97
N GLU A 213 -7.21 19.15 -9.98
CA GLU A 213 -6.97 20.59 -9.86
C GLU A 213 -6.01 21.10 -10.94
N MET A 214 -5.03 20.28 -11.32
CA MET A 214 -4.14 20.56 -12.45
C MET A 214 -4.81 20.40 -13.82
N GLY A 215 -6.08 19.98 -13.88
CA GLY A 215 -6.85 19.89 -15.12
C GLY A 215 -6.50 18.70 -16.02
N LEU A 216 -6.01 17.59 -15.45
CA LEU A 216 -5.76 16.36 -16.20
C LEU A 216 -7.06 15.83 -16.84
N SER A 217 -6.94 15.28 -18.04
CA SER A 217 -8.05 14.61 -18.73
C SER A 217 -8.48 13.33 -17.99
N GLU A 218 -9.69 12.82 -18.26
CA GLU A 218 -10.18 11.57 -17.64
C GLU A 218 -9.23 10.39 -17.88
N SER A 219 -8.65 10.27 -19.09
CA SER A 219 -7.67 9.22 -19.41
C SER A 219 -6.37 9.35 -18.59
N GLU A 220 -5.88 10.57 -18.38
CA GLU A 220 -4.70 10.82 -17.55
C GLU A 220 -4.99 10.59 -16.06
N LEU A 221 -6.19 10.92 -15.60
CA LEU A 221 -6.65 10.65 -14.22
C LEU A 221 -6.77 9.14 -13.96
N GLU A 222 -7.29 8.37 -14.92
CA GLU A 222 -7.31 6.90 -14.83
C GLU A 222 -5.90 6.31 -14.79
N ALA A 223 -4.99 6.81 -15.64
CA ALA A 223 -3.59 6.42 -15.61
C ALA A 223 -2.92 6.74 -14.27
N LEU A 224 -3.15 7.94 -13.73
CA LEU A 224 -2.60 8.36 -12.43
C LEU A 224 -3.16 7.52 -11.28
N ARG A 225 -4.46 7.20 -11.30
CA ARG A 225 -5.09 6.31 -10.31
C ARG A 225 -4.43 4.94 -10.27
N ALA A 226 -4.24 4.34 -11.45
CA ALA A 226 -3.61 3.03 -11.57
C ALA A 226 -2.12 3.08 -11.17
N ALA A 227 -1.40 4.12 -11.61
CA ALA A 227 0.00 4.29 -11.27
C ALA A 227 0.22 4.50 -9.77
N ALA A 228 -0.64 5.25 -9.08
CA ALA A 228 -0.55 5.44 -7.63
C ALA A 228 -0.55 4.10 -6.86
N VAL A 229 -1.30 3.11 -7.34
CA VAL A 229 -1.38 1.78 -6.73
C VAL A 229 -0.23 0.87 -7.16
N LEU A 230 0.31 1.06 -8.37
CA LEU A 230 1.21 0.11 -9.03
C LEU A 230 2.65 0.59 -9.18
N HIS A 231 2.99 1.80 -8.76
CA HIS A 231 4.30 2.40 -9.01
C HIS A 231 5.48 1.54 -8.54
N ASP A 232 5.29 0.84 -7.42
CA ASP A 232 6.29 -0.02 -6.80
C ASP A 232 6.20 -1.51 -7.19
N ILE A 233 5.35 -1.89 -8.15
CA ILE A 233 5.19 -3.30 -8.59
C ILE A 233 6.52 -3.95 -9.00
N GLY A 234 7.46 -3.16 -9.53
CA GLY A 234 8.76 -3.64 -9.95
C GLY A 234 9.71 -4.02 -8.80
N LYS A 235 9.40 -3.68 -7.54
CA LYS A 235 10.21 -4.09 -6.38
C LYS A 235 10.30 -5.61 -6.26
N LEU A 236 9.40 -6.36 -6.89
CA LEU A 236 9.51 -7.82 -7.06
C LEU A 236 10.85 -8.30 -7.64
N ALA A 237 11.52 -7.49 -8.47
CA ALA A 237 12.82 -7.81 -9.06
C ALA A 237 14.03 -7.40 -8.20
N VAL A 238 13.82 -6.68 -7.10
CA VAL A 238 14.89 -6.29 -6.19
C VAL A 238 15.11 -7.43 -5.16
N PRO A 239 16.35 -7.87 -4.92
CA PRO A 239 16.64 -8.92 -3.94
C PRO A 239 16.16 -8.58 -2.52
N GLU A 240 15.63 -9.59 -1.82
CA GLU A 240 15.06 -9.46 -0.47
C GLU A 240 15.99 -8.77 0.52
N HIS A 241 17.28 -9.14 0.50
CA HIS A 241 18.28 -8.57 1.40
C HIS A 241 18.48 -7.07 1.17
N ILE A 242 18.25 -6.54 -0.03
CA ILE A 242 18.38 -5.11 -0.30
C ILE A 242 17.13 -4.36 0.20
N ILE A 243 15.94 -4.90 -0.05
CA ILE A 243 14.67 -4.31 0.39
C ILE A 243 14.58 -4.28 1.92
N SER A 244 14.92 -5.39 2.57
CA SER A 244 14.78 -5.57 4.02
C SER A 244 15.94 -5.00 4.85
N LYS A 245 16.94 -4.36 4.22
CA LYS A 245 18.16 -3.92 4.90
C LYS A 245 17.85 -2.87 5.99
N PRO A 246 18.15 -3.12 7.28
CA PRO A 246 17.87 -2.18 8.37
C PRO A 246 18.99 -1.12 8.50
N GLY A 247 19.28 -0.41 7.40
CA GLY A 247 20.37 0.56 7.32
C GLY A 247 20.46 1.22 5.95
N ARG A 248 21.51 2.03 5.73
CA ARG A 248 21.74 2.70 4.44
C ARG A 248 22.13 1.68 3.36
N LEU A 249 21.65 1.91 2.14
CA LEU A 249 22.08 1.14 0.97
C LEU A 249 23.46 1.61 0.50
N THR A 250 24.30 0.67 0.06
CA THR A 250 25.54 1.01 -0.64
C THR A 250 25.22 1.55 -2.04
N PRO A 251 26.16 2.24 -2.72
CA PRO A 251 25.95 2.67 -4.10
C PRO A 251 25.55 1.53 -5.05
N GLU A 252 26.16 0.36 -4.91
CA GLU A 252 25.88 -0.82 -5.74
C GLU A 252 24.49 -1.42 -5.44
N GLU A 253 24.11 -1.47 -4.17
CA GLU A 253 22.76 -1.88 -3.75
C GLU A 253 21.71 -0.89 -4.25
N PHE A 254 22.01 0.41 -4.23
CA PHE A 254 21.13 1.44 -4.75
C PHE A 254 20.98 1.35 -6.28
N GLU A 255 22.05 1.10 -7.03
CA GLU A 255 21.94 0.80 -8.48
C GLU A 255 21.03 -0.40 -8.75
N ARG A 256 21.06 -1.43 -7.89
CA ARG A 256 20.13 -2.56 -7.98
C ARG A 256 18.69 -2.14 -7.65
N MET A 257 18.49 -1.24 -6.69
CA MET A 257 17.18 -0.69 -6.33
C MET A 257 16.56 0.12 -7.48
N LYS A 258 17.37 0.89 -8.22
CA LYS A 258 16.92 1.73 -9.36
C LYS A 258 16.30 0.96 -10.53
N ILE A 259 16.39 -0.38 -10.54
CA ILE A 259 15.82 -1.22 -11.60
C ILE A 259 14.29 -1.32 -11.50
N HIS A 260 13.70 -1.10 -10.33
CA HIS A 260 12.26 -1.35 -10.12
C HIS A 260 11.32 -0.49 -11.00
N PRO A 261 11.57 0.79 -11.33
CA PRO A 261 10.67 1.54 -12.22
C PRO A 261 10.66 0.96 -13.64
N LEU A 262 11.80 0.45 -14.11
CA LEU A 262 11.92 -0.19 -15.42
C LEU A 262 11.18 -1.53 -15.46
N VAL A 263 11.43 -2.40 -14.48
CA VAL A 263 10.72 -3.69 -14.39
C VAL A 263 9.22 -3.49 -14.19
N GLY A 264 8.82 -2.51 -13.38
CA GLY A 264 7.42 -2.16 -13.19
C GLY A 264 6.77 -1.73 -14.50
N ALA A 265 7.44 -0.89 -15.28
CA ALA A 265 6.99 -0.50 -16.61
C ALA A 265 6.86 -1.70 -17.56
N GLU A 266 7.83 -2.61 -17.62
CA GLU A 266 7.79 -3.82 -18.45
C GLU A 266 6.63 -4.76 -18.08
N ILE A 267 6.35 -4.92 -16.78
CA ILE A 267 5.20 -5.71 -16.31
C ILE A 267 3.90 -5.08 -16.83
N LEU A 268 3.75 -3.76 -16.70
CA LEU A 268 2.53 -3.06 -17.08
C LEU A 268 2.34 -2.93 -18.60
N GLU A 269 3.42 -2.91 -19.39
CA GLU A 269 3.34 -2.97 -20.86
C GLU A 269 2.65 -4.25 -21.35
N ARG A 270 2.81 -5.37 -20.64
CA ARG A 270 2.14 -6.64 -20.98
C ARG A 270 0.65 -6.65 -20.65
N VAL A 271 0.22 -5.82 -19.69
CA VAL A 271 -1.19 -5.73 -19.28
C VAL A 271 -2.02 -4.91 -20.28
N GLN A 272 -1.38 -4.02 -21.05
CA GLN A 272 -2.01 -3.21 -22.10
C GLN A 272 -3.22 -2.39 -21.61
N PHE A 273 -2.98 -1.55 -20.61
CA PHE A 273 -4.00 -0.61 -20.14
C PHE A 273 -4.49 0.32 -21.26
N PRO A 274 -5.79 0.69 -21.28
CA PRO A 274 -6.35 1.59 -22.29
C PRO A 274 -5.92 3.06 -22.09
N TYR A 275 -5.16 3.36 -21.03
CA TYR A 275 -4.66 4.66 -20.63
C TYR A 275 -3.16 4.59 -20.31
N PRO A 276 -2.41 5.71 -20.39
CA PRO A 276 -0.94 5.72 -20.37
C PRO A 276 -0.34 5.58 -18.94
N VAL A 277 -0.49 4.41 -18.32
CA VAL A 277 0.06 4.13 -16.97
C VAL A 277 1.58 3.92 -16.98
N VAL A 278 2.10 3.28 -18.03
CA VAL A 278 3.52 2.86 -18.13
C VAL A 278 4.50 4.04 -18.01
N PRO A 279 4.30 5.18 -18.71
CA PRO A 279 5.20 6.33 -18.57
C PRO A 279 5.24 6.90 -17.16
N ILE A 280 4.11 6.85 -16.41
CA ILE A 280 4.04 7.34 -15.04
C ILE A 280 4.88 6.47 -14.12
N VAL A 281 4.68 5.15 -14.18
CA VAL A 281 5.42 4.18 -13.35
C VAL A 281 6.90 4.15 -13.71
N ARG A 282 7.26 4.31 -14.99
CA ARG A 282 8.67 4.37 -15.39
C ARG A 282 9.40 5.58 -14.81
N ALA A 283 8.73 6.73 -14.71
CA ALA A 283 9.35 8.02 -14.42
C ALA A 283 9.08 8.56 -13.00
N HIS A 284 8.46 7.77 -12.11
CA HIS A 284 8.05 8.26 -10.78
C HIS A 284 9.22 8.60 -9.82
N HIS A 285 10.46 8.22 -10.16
CA HIS A 285 11.68 8.63 -9.48
C HIS A 285 12.56 9.60 -10.28
N GLU A 286 12.02 10.15 -11.38
CA GLU A 286 12.66 11.27 -12.06
C GLU A 286 12.57 12.53 -11.21
N ARG A 287 13.59 13.39 -11.31
CA ARG A 287 13.68 14.64 -10.54
C ARG A 287 13.56 15.81 -11.49
N TRP A 288 12.88 16.87 -11.04
CA TRP A 288 12.67 18.08 -11.84
C TRP A 288 13.98 18.68 -12.41
N ASP A 289 15.08 18.59 -11.66
CA ASP A 289 16.41 19.05 -12.04
C ASP A 289 17.15 18.17 -13.06
N GLY A 290 16.65 16.96 -13.34
CA GLY A 290 17.27 15.97 -14.24
C GLY A 290 18.22 14.99 -13.55
N ASN A 291 18.39 15.06 -12.23
CA ASN A 291 19.28 14.16 -11.48
C ASN A 291 18.57 12.88 -10.99
N GLY A 292 17.38 12.60 -11.53
CA GLY A 292 16.57 11.42 -11.22
C GLY A 292 16.97 10.18 -12.01
N TYR A 293 16.14 9.14 -11.92
CA TYR A 293 16.33 7.88 -12.64
C TYR A 293 14.97 7.32 -13.08
N PRO A 294 14.92 6.43 -14.09
CA PRO A 294 16.03 5.77 -14.80
C PRO A 294 16.58 6.52 -16.03
N CYS A 295 15.86 7.49 -16.58
CA CYS A 295 16.18 8.14 -17.85
C CYS A 295 16.84 9.52 -17.68
N GLY A 296 16.75 10.15 -16.50
CA GLY A 296 17.32 11.47 -16.24
C GLY A 296 16.52 12.59 -16.93
N LEU A 297 15.19 12.42 -17.00
CA LEU A 297 14.28 13.39 -17.63
C LEU A 297 14.25 14.69 -16.84
N ARG A 298 14.10 15.83 -17.52
CA ARG A 298 14.14 17.15 -16.87
C ARG A 298 12.86 17.95 -17.10
N GLY A 299 12.38 18.60 -16.05
CA GLY A 299 11.23 19.50 -16.11
C GLY A 299 9.97 18.83 -16.69
N GLU A 300 9.44 19.40 -17.77
CA GLU A 300 8.20 18.94 -18.42
C GLU A 300 8.36 17.70 -19.30
N GLU A 301 9.60 17.21 -19.51
CA GLU A 301 9.84 15.91 -20.14
C GLU A 301 9.29 14.76 -19.27
N ILE A 302 9.20 15.00 -17.95
CA ILE A 302 8.62 14.06 -17.00
C ILE A 302 7.08 14.11 -17.14
N PRO A 303 6.42 12.97 -17.38
CA PRO A 303 4.95 12.92 -17.47
C PRO A 303 4.30 13.57 -16.24
N THR A 304 3.25 14.36 -16.44
CA THR A 304 2.58 15.11 -15.36
C THR A 304 2.15 14.18 -14.22
N GLY A 305 1.64 12.99 -14.54
CA GLY A 305 1.30 11.98 -13.53
C GLY A 305 2.49 11.53 -12.68
N ALA A 306 3.69 11.39 -13.26
CA ALA A 306 4.90 11.01 -12.52
C ALA A 306 5.38 12.15 -11.62
N ARG A 307 5.29 13.40 -12.10
CA ARG A 307 5.58 14.59 -11.28
C ARG A 307 4.66 14.69 -10.06
N ILE A 308 3.36 14.44 -10.25
CA ILE A 308 2.39 14.40 -9.14
C ILE A 308 2.75 13.27 -8.16
N LEU A 309 2.98 12.07 -8.69
CA LEU A 309 3.23 10.88 -7.88
C LEU A 309 4.52 11.01 -7.05
N ALA A 310 5.61 11.52 -7.62
CA ALA A 310 6.87 11.70 -6.91
C ALA A 310 6.75 12.61 -5.67
N VAL A 311 5.96 13.69 -5.78
CA VAL A 311 5.72 14.63 -4.67
C VAL A 311 4.87 13.96 -3.59
N VAL A 312 3.80 13.30 -4.00
CA VAL A 312 2.85 12.65 -3.09
C VAL A 312 3.49 11.48 -2.35
N ASP A 313 4.23 10.63 -3.06
CA ASP A 313 4.96 9.51 -2.47
C ASP A 313 6.03 9.98 -1.48
N CYS A 314 6.74 11.07 -1.79
CA CYS A 314 7.67 11.67 -0.85
C CYS A 314 6.96 12.15 0.43
N LEU A 315 5.87 12.91 0.31
CA LEU A 315 5.13 13.40 1.47
C LEU A 315 4.63 12.23 2.34
N ASP A 316 3.97 11.24 1.72
CA ASP A 316 3.44 10.09 2.43
C ASP A 316 4.55 9.26 3.08
N GLY A 317 5.65 9.04 2.37
CA GLY A 317 6.81 8.33 2.89
C GLY A 317 7.51 9.03 4.06
N LEU A 318 7.44 10.37 4.13
CA LEU A 318 7.92 11.16 5.26
C LEU A 318 6.94 11.18 6.43
N ALA A 319 5.63 11.19 6.15
CA ALA A 319 4.54 11.33 7.12
C ALA A 319 3.96 9.99 7.62
N SER A 320 4.48 8.86 7.15
CA SER A 320 4.03 7.52 7.53
C SER A 320 5.06 6.75 8.35
N ASP A 321 4.58 5.91 9.26
CA ASP A 321 5.43 5.01 10.05
C ASP A 321 6.01 3.90 9.18
N ARG A 322 7.35 3.84 9.08
CA ARG A 322 8.11 2.77 8.43
C ARG A 322 8.77 1.89 9.50
N GLN A 323 9.14 0.66 9.12
CA GLN A 323 9.62 -0.40 10.04
C GLN A 323 10.71 0.05 11.00
N TYR A 324 11.45 1.06 10.57
CA TYR A 324 12.65 1.53 11.19
C TYR A 324 12.67 3.06 11.25
N ARG A 325 11.53 3.76 11.08
CA ARG A 325 11.44 5.23 11.11
C ARG A 325 10.00 5.67 11.42
N PRO A 326 9.77 6.50 12.45
CA PRO A 326 8.47 7.07 12.76
C PRO A 326 8.09 8.11 11.71
N ALA A 327 6.79 8.31 11.55
CA ALA A 327 6.23 9.41 10.81
C ALA A 327 6.77 10.76 11.34
N LEU A 328 7.19 11.63 10.43
CA LEU A 328 7.31 13.05 10.74
C LEU A 328 5.91 13.64 10.91
N PRO A 329 5.73 14.65 11.78
CA PRO A 329 4.52 15.45 11.77
C PRO A 329 4.23 15.95 10.36
N LEU A 330 2.99 15.85 9.90
CA LEU A 330 2.61 16.16 8.51
C LEU A 330 3.10 17.54 8.04
N ASP A 331 3.00 18.55 8.91
CA ASP A 331 3.49 19.91 8.64
C ASP A 331 5.02 19.93 8.39
N LYS A 332 5.80 19.15 9.16
CA LYS A 332 7.26 19.03 8.98
C LYS A 332 7.63 18.25 7.72
N ALA A 333 6.85 17.23 7.38
CA ALA A 333 7.00 16.53 6.12
C ALA A 333 6.74 17.47 4.93
N MET A 334 5.71 18.31 5.02
CA MET A 334 5.39 19.31 3.99
C MET A 334 6.47 20.40 3.87
N GLU A 335 7.03 20.89 4.99
CA GLU A 335 8.19 21.81 4.97
C GLU A 335 9.36 21.24 4.16
N HIS A 336 9.64 19.94 4.32
CA HIS A 336 10.69 19.27 3.56
C HIS A 336 10.37 19.21 2.06
N VAL A 337 9.14 18.89 1.69
CA VAL A 337 8.69 18.86 0.28
C VAL A 337 8.80 20.25 -0.36
N ILE A 338 8.46 21.32 0.37
CA ILE A 338 8.59 22.70 -0.09
C ILE A 338 10.07 23.06 -0.35
N GLY A 339 10.99 22.63 0.51
CA GLY A 339 12.43 22.89 0.36
C GLY A 339 13.06 22.24 -0.89
N GLU A 340 12.39 21.23 -1.45
CA GLU A 340 12.81 20.47 -2.64
C GLU A 340 12.08 20.91 -3.93
N ALA A 341 11.20 21.91 -3.84
CA ALA A 341 10.53 22.48 -5.00
C ALA A 341 11.54 23.09 -6.00
N GLY A 342 11.40 22.76 -7.27
CA GLY A 342 12.30 23.19 -8.35
C GLY A 342 13.64 22.45 -8.41
N LYS A 343 13.90 21.53 -7.47
CA LYS A 343 15.03 20.61 -7.48
C LYS A 343 14.55 19.19 -7.77
N SER A 344 14.02 18.52 -6.75
CA SER A 344 13.48 17.18 -6.89
C SER A 344 12.06 17.20 -7.46
N PHE A 345 11.30 18.26 -7.16
CA PHE A 345 9.86 18.30 -7.41
C PHE A 345 9.42 19.45 -8.32
N ASP A 346 8.37 19.22 -9.10
CA ASP A 346 7.70 20.26 -9.89
C ASP A 346 7.13 21.35 -8.96
N PRO A 347 7.56 22.61 -9.06
CA PRO A 347 7.07 23.71 -8.22
C PRO A 347 5.55 23.86 -8.25
N LYS A 348 4.90 23.61 -9.40
CA LYS A 348 3.46 23.77 -9.58
C LYS A 348 2.69 22.69 -8.83
N VAL A 349 3.20 21.46 -8.82
CA VAL A 349 2.62 20.35 -8.05
C VAL A 349 2.75 20.63 -6.55
N VAL A 350 3.91 21.10 -6.11
CA VAL A 350 4.16 21.43 -4.70
C VAL A 350 3.24 22.56 -4.22
N GLU A 351 3.02 23.59 -5.02
CA GLU A 351 2.09 24.69 -4.72
C GLU A 351 0.66 24.18 -4.47
N VAL A 352 0.14 23.34 -5.37
CA VAL A 352 -1.20 22.74 -5.22
C VAL A 352 -1.29 21.87 -3.97
N LEU A 353 -0.28 21.03 -3.73
CA LEU A 353 -0.24 20.18 -2.54
C LEU A 353 -0.17 20.99 -1.25
N GLN A 354 0.67 22.04 -1.21
CA GLN A 354 0.81 22.93 -0.06
C GLN A 354 -0.51 23.60 0.33
N GLY A 355 -1.35 23.96 -0.65
CA GLY A 355 -2.65 24.55 -0.39
C GLY A 355 -3.67 23.61 0.26
N ARG A 356 -3.47 22.29 0.14
CA ARG A 356 -4.54 21.30 0.41
C ARG A 356 -4.14 20.08 1.24
N TYR A 357 -2.86 19.87 1.56
CA TYR A 357 -2.39 18.65 2.23
C TYR A 357 -3.18 18.28 3.50
N ARG A 358 -3.64 19.27 4.29
CA ARG A 358 -4.49 19.02 5.49
C ARG A 358 -5.89 18.52 5.16
N GLU A 359 -6.51 19.08 4.11
CA GLU A 359 -7.81 18.62 3.62
C GLU A 359 -7.69 17.19 3.05
N LEU A 360 -6.63 16.93 2.30
CA LEU A 360 -6.36 15.63 1.69
C LEU A 360 -6.14 14.55 2.75
N GLU A 361 -5.42 14.87 3.82
CA GLU A 361 -5.23 13.98 4.99
C GLU A 361 -6.57 13.59 5.62
N LEU A 362 -7.48 14.54 5.81
CA LEU A 362 -8.82 14.26 6.33
C LEU A 362 -9.61 13.35 5.38
N LEU A 363 -9.57 13.63 4.07
CA LEU A 363 -10.26 12.83 3.06
C LEU A 363 -9.74 11.40 2.98
N ALA A 364 -8.43 11.20 3.11
CA ALA A 364 -7.84 9.87 3.10
C ALA A 364 -8.22 9.07 4.36
N ASN A 365 -8.23 9.71 5.53
CA ASN A 365 -8.64 9.08 6.78
C ASN A 365 -10.12 8.66 6.80
N VAL A 366 -11.01 9.45 6.18
CA VAL A 366 -12.43 9.08 6.04
C VAL A 366 -12.61 7.85 5.14
N LYS A 367 -11.93 7.80 3.99
CA LYS A 367 -12.00 6.64 3.07
C LYS A 367 -11.43 5.36 3.67
N ALA A 368 -10.36 5.46 4.46
CA ALA A 368 -9.79 4.33 5.18
C ALA A 368 -10.77 3.73 6.22
N GLY A 369 -11.73 4.52 6.72
CA GLY A 369 -12.76 4.07 7.66
C GLY A 369 -13.92 3.28 7.02
N GLU A 370 -14.17 3.44 5.72
CA GLU A 370 -15.30 2.78 5.01
C GLU A 370 -14.94 1.40 4.45
N GLN A 371 -13.66 1.11 4.21
CA GLN A 371 -13.19 -0.20 3.73
C GLN A 371 -12.82 -1.09 4.92
N ALA A 372 -13.42 -2.29 4.97
CA ALA A 372 -13.29 -3.22 6.09
C ALA A 372 -11.82 -3.47 6.47
N ARG A 373 -11.46 -3.12 7.71
CA ARG A 373 -10.17 -3.41 8.32
C ARG A 373 -9.91 -4.93 8.26
N VAL A 374 -8.97 -5.35 7.43
CA VAL A 374 -8.35 -6.67 7.57
C VAL A 374 -7.74 -6.75 8.97
N PRO A 375 -7.93 -7.84 9.74
CA PRO A 375 -7.45 -7.91 11.11
C PRO A 375 -5.93 -7.70 11.18
N LYS A 376 -5.52 -6.60 11.83
CA LYS A 376 -4.13 -6.29 12.21
C LYS A 376 -3.69 -7.26 13.31
N ASN A 377 -3.31 -8.49 12.94
CA ASN A 377 -2.68 -9.43 13.87
C ASN A 377 -1.20 -9.70 13.52
N ILE A 378 -0.51 -8.66 13.06
CA ILE A 378 0.94 -8.55 13.23
C ILE A 378 1.20 -7.14 13.75
N LYS A 379 1.27 -7.02 15.07
CA LYS A 379 1.70 -5.81 15.76
C LYS A 379 3.23 -5.82 15.76
N VAL A 380 3.83 -4.95 14.96
CA VAL A 380 5.21 -4.52 15.14
C VAL A 380 5.11 -3.03 15.45
N ASP A 381 5.17 -2.68 16.74
CA ASP A 381 5.09 -1.30 17.19
C ASP A 381 6.47 -0.63 16.99
N ARG A 382 6.48 0.50 16.26
CA ARG A 382 7.66 1.17 15.67
C ARG A 382 8.05 2.44 16.45
N GLY A 383 9.34 2.60 16.69
CA GLY A 383 9.99 3.66 17.46
C GLY A 383 10.63 4.77 16.63
N ALA A 384 11.50 5.57 17.27
CA ALA A 384 11.96 6.87 16.77
C ALA A 384 13.07 6.84 15.67
N ALA A 385 13.18 7.94 14.90
CA ALA A 385 13.81 7.99 13.56
C ALA A 385 15.35 7.88 13.52
N PRO A 386 15.90 7.14 12.54
CA PRO A 386 17.28 7.26 12.04
C PRO A 386 17.34 8.03 10.72
N GLY A 387 18.53 8.56 10.42
CA GLY A 387 18.83 9.32 9.21
C GLY A 387 18.84 8.46 7.95
N ALA A 388 17.66 8.32 7.32
CA ALA A 388 17.50 7.85 5.95
C ALA A 388 18.30 8.76 5.01
N GLY A 389 19.46 8.29 4.59
CA GLY A 389 20.38 9.02 3.75
C GLY A 389 21.29 8.04 3.02
N PHE A 390 21.92 8.51 1.97
CA PHE A 390 22.95 7.75 1.28
C PHE A 390 24.23 7.74 2.12
N GLU A 391 25.02 6.68 2.02
CA GLU A 391 26.36 6.68 2.57
C GLU A 391 27.18 7.77 1.85
N LYS A 392 27.63 8.79 2.59
CA LYS A 392 28.52 9.81 2.05
C LYS A 392 29.89 9.18 1.82
N SER A 393 30.36 9.18 0.58
CA SER A 393 31.76 8.89 0.29
C SER A 393 32.60 10.09 0.74
N ASP A 394 33.29 9.97 1.87
CA ASP A 394 34.38 10.89 2.19
C ASP A 394 35.53 10.64 1.22
N SER A 395 35.42 11.25 0.04
CA SER A 395 36.54 11.49 -0.87
C SER A 395 36.48 12.97 -1.25
N GLY A 396 36.91 13.82 -0.33
CA GLY A 396 37.11 15.24 -0.62
C GLY A 396 38.16 15.43 -1.72
N PRO A 397 38.09 16.52 -2.52
CA PRO A 397 39.09 16.79 -3.53
C PRO A 397 40.43 17.10 -2.86
N ILE A 398 41.46 16.34 -3.21
CA ILE A 398 42.84 16.61 -2.78
C ILE A 398 43.27 17.94 -3.40
N THR A 399 43.38 18.98 -2.59
CA THR A 399 44.07 20.22 -2.93
C THR A 399 45.57 19.92 -3.06
N PRO A 400 46.22 20.16 -4.22
CA PRO A 400 47.63 19.88 -4.40
C PRO A 400 48.45 20.98 -3.73
N GLY A 401 48.80 20.80 -2.46
CA GLY A 401 49.59 21.80 -1.76
C GLY A 401 49.85 21.58 -0.27
N SER A 402 50.20 20.37 0.20
CA SER A 402 50.87 20.23 1.51
C SER A 402 51.62 18.91 1.70
N SER A 403 52.92 18.98 1.40
CA SER A 403 54.00 18.48 2.26
C SER A 403 54.30 16.97 2.30
N SER A 404 55.53 16.63 1.95
CA SER A 404 56.16 15.32 2.07
C SER A 404 56.25 14.77 3.51
N ILE A 405 55.88 15.59 4.50
CA ILE A 405 55.83 15.26 5.93
C ILE A 405 54.53 14.51 6.26
N ASP A 406 53.41 14.80 5.58
CA ASP A 406 52.13 14.13 5.78
C ASP A 406 52.15 12.68 5.29
N PHE A 407 52.81 12.43 4.15
CA PHE A 407 52.87 11.10 3.54
C PHE A 407 53.63 10.07 4.39
N LEU A 408 54.74 10.48 5.02
CA LEU A 408 55.50 9.62 5.94
C LEU A 408 54.74 9.35 7.24
N THR A 409 53.94 10.31 7.69
CA THR A 409 53.10 10.18 8.89
C THR A 409 51.93 9.22 8.63
N CYS A 410 51.25 9.35 7.49
CA CYS A 410 50.21 8.39 7.06
C CYS A 410 50.77 6.96 6.88
N ILE A 411 51.99 6.80 6.36
CA ILE A 411 52.63 5.47 6.25
C ILE A 411 52.96 4.90 7.63
N ALA A 412 53.45 5.74 8.55
CA ALA A 412 53.76 5.32 9.92
C ALA A 412 52.50 4.92 10.68
N GLU A 413 51.42 5.68 10.57
CA GLU A 413 50.11 5.38 11.17
C GLU A 413 49.52 4.09 10.60
N ALA A 414 49.48 3.94 9.26
CA ALA A 414 49.02 2.71 8.62
C ALA A 414 49.88 1.48 9.00
N ARG A 415 51.20 1.65 9.16
CA ARG A 415 52.08 0.58 9.66
C ARG A 415 51.78 0.23 11.13
N HIS A 416 51.55 1.24 11.97
CA HIS A 416 51.24 1.04 13.38
C HIS A 416 49.88 0.33 13.55
N GLU A 417 48.90 0.68 12.72
CA GLU A 417 47.59 0.01 12.67
C GLU A 417 47.72 -1.45 12.25
N VAL A 418 48.46 -1.74 11.16
CA VAL A 418 48.72 -3.11 10.71
C VAL A 418 49.49 -3.94 11.76
N GLN A 419 50.46 -3.32 12.44
CA GLN A 419 51.21 -3.96 13.53
C GLN A 419 50.28 -4.29 14.71
N ALA A 420 49.43 -3.35 15.12
CA ALA A 420 48.45 -3.56 16.19
C ALA A 420 47.44 -4.66 15.83
N LEU A 421 46.96 -4.70 14.58
CA LEU A 421 46.09 -5.76 14.06
C LEU A 421 46.78 -7.12 14.08
N PHE A 422 48.05 -7.19 13.68
CA PHE A 422 48.83 -8.42 13.67
C PHE A 422 49.08 -8.96 15.09
N GLU A 423 49.40 -8.10 16.04
CA GLU A 423 49.56 -8.46 17.46
C GLU A 423 48.27 -9.00 18.05
N LEU A 424 47.14 -8.32 17.82
CA LEU A 424 45.79 -8.78 18.19
C LEU A 424 45.49 -10.19 17.63
N THR A 425 45.77 -10.39 16.34
CA THR A 425 45.52 -11.65 15.63
C THR A 425 46.36 -12.80 16.17
N ARG A 426 47.59 -12.53 16.61
CA ARG A 426 48.51 -13.52 17.19
C ARG A 426 48.12 -13.91 18.61
N GLU A 427 47.71 -12.96 19.44
CA GLU A 427 47.30 -13.22 20.83
C GLU A 427 45.99 -14.03 20.91
N LEU A 428 45.03 -13.78 20.00
CA LEU A 428 43.78 -14.54 19.92
C LEU A 428 43.98 -16.05 19.69
N GLY A 429 45.07 -16.46 19.07
CA GLY A 429 45.37 -17.87 18.81
C GLY A 429 45.88 -18.65 20.02
N ASN A 430 46.28 -17.99 21.11
CA ASN A 430 47.00 -18.63 22.22
C ASN A 430 46.14 -18.86 23.47
N SER A 431 44.95 -18.26 23.57
CA SER A 431 44.09 -18.43 24.73
C SER A 431 42.99 -19.46 24.49
N LEU A 432 42.80 -20.34 25.48
CA LEU A 432 41.84 -21.45 25.46
C LEU A 432 40.53 -21.09 26.18
N SER A 433 40.45 -19.94 26.85
CA SER A 433 39.26 -19.52 27.58
C SER A 433 38.46 -18.49 26.76
N LEU A 434 37.17 -18.77 26.57
CA LEU A 434 36.29 -17.90 25.78
C LEU A 434 36.14 -16.52 26.42
N ASP A 435 36.02 -16.45 27.75
CA ASP A 435 35.78 -15.18 28.44
C ASP A 435 37.01 -14.28 28.44
N GLU A 436 38.23 -14.82 28.59
CA GLU A 436 39.45 -14.01 28.55
C GLU A 436 39.78 -13.57 27.12
N THR A 437 39.60 -14.45 26.12
CA THR A 437 39.79 -14.09 24.70
C THR A 437 38.91 -12.93 24.28
N LEU A 438 37.61 -12.99 24.58
CA LEU A 438 36.66 -11.94 24.20
C LEU A 438 36.87 -10.64 24.98
N SER A 439 37.23 -10.72 26.26
CA SER A 439 37.53 -9.54 27.08
C SER A 439 38.79 -8.83 26.61
N MET A 440 39.85 -9.58 26.28
CA MET A 440 41.08 -9.04 25.70
C MET A 440 40.81 -8.38 24.35
N LEU A 441 40.04 -9.05 23.49
CA LEU A 441 39.63 -8.54 22.19
C LEU A 441 38.90 -7.21 22.31
N ALA A 442 37.90 -7.14 23.18
CA ALA A 442 37.18 -5.91 23.46
C ALA A 442 38.15 -4.80 23.87
N SER A 443 38.96 -5.03 24.91
CA SER A 443 39.90 -4.00 25.41
C SER A 443 40.84 -3.47 24.33
N ARG A 444 41.32 -4.32 23.43
CA ARG A 444 42.25 -3.92 22.36
C ARG A 444 41.53 -3.24 21.20
N LEU A 445 40.37 -3.76 20.81
CA LEU A 445 39.57 -3.21 19.71
C LEU A 445 39.14 -1.76 20.00
N LYS A 446 38.96 -1.40 21.27
CA LYS A 446 38.61 -0.04 21.70
C LYS A 446 39.65 1.02 21.29
N HIS A 447 40.91 0.62 21.10
CA HIS A 447 41.98 1.51 20.63
C HIS A 447 42.02 1.68 19.12
N LEU A 448 41.38 0.79 18.36
CA LEU A 448 41.36 0.81 16.89
C LEU A 448 40.04 1.39 16.36
N VAL A 449 38.93 1.05 17.00
CA VAL A 449 37.60 1.55 16.65
C VAL A 449 36.94 2.10 17.91
N PRO A 450 36.62 3.41 17.96
CA PRO A 450 35.95 3.98 19.11
C PRO A 450 34.53 3.42 19.23
N TYR A 451 34.21 2.82 20.37
CA TYR A 451 32.89 2.31 20.70
C TYR A 451 32.57 2.54 22.18
N ASP A 452 31.28 2.68 22.50
CA ASP A 452 30.77 2.87 23.86
C ASP A 452 30.33 1.54 24.48
N SER A 453 29.83 0.62 23.65
CA SER A 453 29.55 -0.76 24.05
C SER A 453 29.88 -1.74 22.92
N ILE A 454 30.25 -2.97 23.29
CA ILE A 454 30.54 -4.09 22.38
C ILE A 454 29.73 -5.29 22.82
N ALA A 455 29.13 -6.00 21.86
CA ALA A 455 28.49 -7.28 22.08
C ALA A 455 28.98 -8.31 21.05
N ILE A 456 29.23 -9.52 21.52
CA ILE A 456 29.54 -10.68 20.67
C ILE A 456 28.45 -11.70 20.93
N TYR A 457 27.65 -11.96 19.90
CA TYR A 457 26.55 -12.91 19.95
C TYR A 457 26.97 -14.24 19.32
N SER A 458 26.68 -15.36 19.98
CA SER A 458 26.76 -16.70 19.37
C SER A 458 25.44 -17.07 18.72
N LEU A 459 25.50 -17.77 17.59
CA LEU A 459 24.32 -18.33 16.97
C LEU A 459 23.97 -19.68 17.62
N ARG A 460 22.77 -19.76 18.20
CA ARG A 460 22.25 -21.00 18.82
C ARG A 460 20.86 -21.31 18.29
N ASN A 461 20.71 -22.47 17.65
CA ASN A 461 19.51 -22.95 16.94
C ASN A 461 19.08 -22.01 15.81
N ILE A 462 18.45 -20.88 16.15
CA ILE A 462 17.92 -19.84 15.24
C ILE A 462 17.91 -18.44 15.87
N GLN A 463 18.65 -18.24 16.97
CA GLN A 463 18.72 -16.96 17.67
C GLN A 463 20.17 -16.63 18.05
N LEU A 464 20.47 -15.34 18.06
CA LEU A 464 21.71 -14.77 18.55
C LEU A 464 21.60 -14.55 20.06
N VAL A 465 22.56 -15.12 20.79
CA VAL A 465 22.65 -15.07 22.24
C VAL A 465 23.96 -14.38 22.63
N PRO A 466 23.95 -13.36 23.51
CA PRO A 466 25.14 -12.65 23.94
C PRO A 466 26.07 -13.61 24.70
N GLU A 467 27.31 -13.75 24.22
CA GLU A 467 28.38 -14.46 24.91
C GLU A 467 29.30 -13.49 25.65
N HIS A 468 29.56 -12.32 25.06
CA HIS A 468 30.33 -11.27 25.71
C HIS A 468 29.68 -9.92 25.45
N VAL A 469 29.59 -9.12 26.51
CA VAL A 469 29.10 -7.75 26.46
C VAL A 469 29.99 -6.91 27.36
N SER A 470 30.38 -5.74 26.88
CA SER A 470 31.16 -4.77 27.66
C SER A 470 30.77 -3.35 27.30
N GLY A 471 30.85 -2.43 28.27
CA GLY A 471 30.47 -1.02 28.13
C GLY A 471 29.26 -0.60 28.98
N ASP A 472 28.86 0.66 28.83
CA ASP A 472 27.89 1.32 29.71
C ASP A 472 26.49 0.70 29.64
N ASN A 473 26.14 0.05 28.53
CA ASN A 473 24.83 -0.56 28.29
C ASN A 473 24.82 -2.08 28.52
N PHE A 474 25.70 -2.58 29.38
CA PHE A 474 25.88 -4.01 29.66
C PHE A 474 24.57 -4.75 29.98
N ARG A 475 23.72 -4.17 30.85
CA ARG A 475 22.47 -4.83 31.30
C ARG A 475 21.51 -5.06 30.15
N LEU A 476 21.34 -4.05 29.28
CA LEU A 476 20.45 -4.15 28.14
C LEU A 476 20.96 -5.20 27.14
N LEU A 477 22.20 -5.04 26.70
CA LEU A 477 22.80 -5.89 25.68
C LEU A 477 22.94 -7.36 26.12
N SER A 478 23.18 -7.62 27.42
CA SER A 478 23.26 -9.00 27.95
C SER A 478 21.92 -9.73 27.98
N SER A 479 20.82 -8.97 28.04
CA SER A 479 19.46 -9.52 28.04
C SER A 479 18.89 -9.76 26.65
N LEU A 480 19.46 -9.14 25.62
CA LEU A 480 18.99 -9.24 24.24
C LEU A 480 19.11 -10.68 23.72
N ARG A 481 18.07 -11.14 23.04
CA ARG A 481 18.03 -12.39 22.28
C ARG A 481 17.41 -12.06 20.94
N ILE A 482 18.17 -12.22 19.86
CA ILE A 482 17.80 -11.67 18.55
C ILE A 482 17.58 -12.82 17.56
N PRO A 483 16.35 -13.04 17.06
CA PRO A 483 16.11 -14.03 16.02
C PRO A 483 16.91 -13.77 14.74
N ILE A 484 17.31 -14.84 14.03
CA ILE A 484 17.94 -14.69 12.71
C ILE A 484 16.97 -13.97 11.77
N GLY A 485 17.48 -12.98 11.03
CA GLY A 485 16.70 -12.15 10.11
C GLY A 485 16.04 -10.93 10.75
N GLU A 486 15.98 -10.87 12.09
CA GLU A 486 15.40 -9.73 12.81
C GLU A 486 16.47 -8.77 13.32
N GLY A 487 16.19 -7.47 13.21
CA GLY A 487 17.11 -6.42 13.64
C GLY A 487 18.45 -6.39 12.89
N VAL A 488 19.35 -5.53 13.35
CA VAL A 488 20.64 -5.33 12.68
C VAL A 488 21.48 -6.62 12.76
N SER A 489 21.72 -7.11 13.97
CA SER A 489 22.55 -8.31 14.16
C SER A 489 21.93 -9.56 13.55
N GLY A 490 20.60 -9.77 13.65
CA GLY A 490 19.94 -10.92 13.04
C GLY A 490 19.93 -10.84 11.51
N TRP A 491 19.75 -9.66 10.91
CA TRP A 491 19.91 -9.46 9.46
C TRP A 491 21.34 -9.76 9.01
N VAL A 492 22.37 -9.32 9.76
CA VAL A 492 23.78 -9.60 9.47
C VAL A 492 24.05 -11.10 9.49
N ALA A 493 23.52 -11.82 10.48
CA ALA A 493 23.65 -13.27 10.57
C ALA A 493 22.97 -14.01 9.40
N ALA A 494 21.78 -13.56 9.00
CA ALA A 494 21.02 -14.17 7.91
C ALA A 494 21.67 -13.94 6.54
N ASN A 495 22.12 -12.71 6.29
CA ASN A 495 22.57 -12.27 4.96
C ASN A 495 24.08 -12.33 4.75
N ARG A 496 24.85 -12.63 5.81
CA ARG A 496 26.32 -12.72 5.77
C ARG A 496 26.99 -11.45 5.24
N LYS A 497 26.37 -10.30 5.50
CA LYS A 497 26.84 -8.99 5.07
C LYS A 497 26.94 -8.07 6.27
N PRO A 498 28.01 -7.28 6.39
CA PRO A 498 28.13 -6.32 7.48
C PRO A 498 27.15 -5.15 7.31
N ILE A 499 26.80 -4.50 8.42
CA ILE A 499 26.05 -3.25 8.44
C ILE A 499 26.88 -2.19 9.17
N VAL A 500 27.03 -1.02 8.55
CA VAL A 500 27.63 0.18 9.14
C VAL A 500 26.52 1.17 9.48
N ASN A 501 26.55 1.71 10.70
CA ASN A 501 25.52 2.63 11.21
C ASN A 501 24.10 2.08 11.03
N GLY A 502 23.90 0.81 11.39
CA GLY A 502 22.59 0.16 11.35
C GLY A 502 21.59 0.86 12.27
N ASN A 503 20.30 0.74 11.95
CA ASN A 503 19.28 1.26 12.85
C ASN A 503 19.16 0.37 14.09
N LEU A 504 19.61 0.87 15.23
CA LEU A 504 19.54 0.17 16.50
C LEU A 504 18.11 -0.14 16.98
N ALA A 505 17.13 0.67 16.58
CA ALA A 505 15.73 0.43 16.89
C ALA A 505 15.21 -0.87 16.24
N ALA A 506 15.88 -1.35 15.20
CA ALA A 506 15.59 -2.65 14.61
C ALA A 506 16.04 -3.82 15.51
N GLU A 507 17.03 -3.62 16.39
CA GLU A 507 17.69 -4.68 17.14
C GLU A 507 16.80 -5.35 18.20
N SER A 508 15.83 -4.63 18.77
CA SER A 508 14.83 -5.16 19.71
C SER A 508 13.70 -4.16 19.95
N GLU A 509 12.49 -4.66 20.23
CA GLU A 509 11.34 -3.86 20.64
C GLU A 509 11.62 -2.97 21.87
N TYR A 510 12.46 -3.41 22.80
CA TYR A 510 12.84 -2.60 23.97
C TYR A 510 13.61 -1.33 23.58
N LEU A 511 14.47 -1.44 22.57
CA LEU A 511 15.25 -0.33 22.00
C LEU A 511 14.41 0.60 21.11
N ASN A 512 13.20 0.14 20.74
CA ASN A 512 12.25 0.87 19.92
C ASN A 512 11.32 1.77 20.76
N ASP A 513 11.16 1.50 22.06
CA ASP A 513 10.25 2.25 22.92
C ASP A 513 10.81 3.65 23.26
N PRO A 514 10.15 4.75 22.85
CA PRO A 514 10.62 6.11 23.12
C PRO A 514 10.58 6.51 24.61
N THR A 515 9.96 5.70 25.47
CA THR A 515 9.97 5.91 26.93
C THR A 515 11.20 5.31 27.62
N ASN A 516 11.93 4.43 26.93
CA ASN A 516 13.16 3.83 27.45
C ASN A 516 14.35 4.72 27.10
N ASP A 517 14.90 5.39 28.12
CA ASP A 517 16.08 6.23 27.95
C ASP A 517 17.33 5.35 27.75
N HIS A 518 17.82 5.30 26.52
CA HIS A 518 19.05 4.60 26.18
C HIS A 518 19.88 5.44 25.20
N PRO A 519 21.20 5.58 25.44
CA PRO A 519 21.99 6.58 24.74
C PRO A 519 22.50 6.13 23.36
N LEU A 520 22.46 4.83 23.00
CA LEU A 520 23.04 4.34 21.74
C LEU A 520 22.21 4.74 20.51
N ARG A 521 22.88 5.18 19.44
CA ARG A 521 22.30 5.70 18.21
C ARG A 521 22.82 5.03 16.93
N SER A 522 23.98 4.39 16.97
CA SER A 522 24.54 3.70 15.80
C SER A 522 25.19 2.38 16.17
N VAL A 523 25.15 1.43 15.23
CA VAL A 523 25.78 0.11 15.37
C VAL A 523 26.60 -0.24 14.13
N LEU A 524 27.79 -0.80 14.34
CA LEU A 524 28.59 -1.48 13.34
C LEU A 524 28.58 -2.97 13.66
N ALA A 525 27.94 -3.76 12.80
CA ALA A 525 27.78 -5.19 12.99
C ALA A 525 28.43 -5.97 11.84
N VAL A 526 29.26 -6.96 12.18
CA VAL A 526 29.95 -7.83 11.22
C VAL A 526 29.66 -9.30 11.52
N PRO A 527 29.44 -10.14 10.50
CA PRO A 527 29.24 -11.57 10.71
C PRO A 527 30.57 -12.22 11.11
N LEU A 528 30.52 -13.14 12.06
CA LEU A 528 31.63 -14.01 12.39
C LEU A 528 31.45 -15.32 11.63
N GLU A 529 32.17 -15.48 10.53
CA GLU A 529 32.12 -16.67 9.68
C GLU A 529 33.13 -17.73 10.12
N GLY A 530 32.61 -18.86 10.60
CA GLY A 530 33.37 -20.06 10.90
C GLY A 530 33.53 -20.97 9.68
N VAL A 531 33.93 -22.22 9.92
CA VAL A 531 34.16 -23.20 8.83
C VAL A 531 32.87 -23.60 8.11
N ASP A 532 31.79 -23.82 8.87
CA ASP A 532 30.52 -24.35 8.35
C ASP A 532 29.43 -23.27 8.15
N GLY A 533 29.76 -22.00 8.38
CA GLY A 533 28.83 -20.87 8.25
C GLY A 533 28.99 -19.82 9.34
N VAL A 534 27.98 -18.97 9.52
CA VAL A 534 27.99 -17.91 10.53
C VAL A 534 27.89 -18.53 11.92
N VAL A 535 28.90 -18.33 12.76
CA VAL A 535 28.94 -18.80 14.15
C VAL A 535 28.44 -17.74 15.13
N GLY A 536 28.37 -16.49 14.70
CA GLY A 536 27.95 -15.37 15.54
C GLY A 536 28.01 -14.02 14.83
N VAL A 537 27.78 -12.95 15.61
CA VAL A 537 27.87 -11.56 15.15
C VAL A 537 28.65 -10.75 16.17
N LEU A 538 29.59 -9.93 15.68
CA LEU A 538 30.29 -8.92 16.47
C LEU A 538 29.61 -7.57 16.19
N ALA A 539 29.09 -6.92 17.23
CA ALA A 539 28.41 -5.63 17.14
C ALA A 539 29.10 -4.60 18.05
N LEU A 540 29.44 -3.45 17.47
CA LEU A 540 29.95 -2.27 18.17
C LEU A 540 28.89 -1.19 18.18
N TYR A 541 28.70 -0.54 19.32
CA TYR A 541 27.66 0.44 19.55
C TYR A 541 28.22 1.79 19.98
N ARG A 542 27.62 2.88 19.48
CA ARG A 542 27.96 4.27 19.79
C ARG A 542 26.72 5.08 20.12
N THR A 543 26.88 6.06 21.00
CA THR A 543 25.87 7.05 21.41
C THR A 543 25.67 8.16 20.38
N GLU A 544 26.67 8.39 19.54
CA GLU A 544 26.59 9.30 18.41
C GLU A 544 25.92 8.63 17.20
N ALA A 545 25.10 9.37 16.46
CA ALA A 545 24.54 8.93 15.19
C ALA A 545 25.60 8.99 14.07
N ASP A 546 25.56 8.05 13.11
CA ASP A 546 26.52 7.96 12.00
C ASP A 546 28.01 7.91 12.44
N ALA A 547 28.31 7.32 13.60
CA ALA A 547 29.64 7.36 14.21
C ALA A 547 30.69 6.44 13.54
N PHE A 548 30.26 5.40 12.82
CA PHE A 548 31.17 4.44 12.21
C PHE A 548 31.48 4.76 10.75
N THR A 549 32.75 4.66 10.37
CA THR A 549 33.23 4.92 9.00
C THR A 549 33.54 3.61 8.26
N ARG A 550 33.81 3.71 6.95
CA ARG A 550 34.29 2.57 6.15
C ARG A 550 35.65 2.02 6.64
N ASP A 551 36.50 2.88 7.18
CA ASP A 551 37.78 2.46 7.74
C ASP A 551 37.57 1.61 9.00
N HIS A 552 36.62 1.98 9.87
CA HIS A 552 36.24 1.13 11.01
C HIS A 552 35.72 -0.25 10.55
N LEU A 553 34.89 -0.30 9.50
CA LEU A 553 34.44 -1.56 8.93
C LEU A 553 35.63 -2.39 8.39
N ARG A 554 36.57 -1.74 7.69
CA ARG A 554 37.76 -2.40 7.12
C ARG A 554 38.62 -3.04 8.22
N ILE A 555 38.84 -2.33 9.32
CA ILE A 555 39.55 -2.86 10.51
C ILE A 555 38.82 -4.09 11.03
N LEU A 556 37.51 -4.02 11.27
CA LEU A 556 36.75 -5.16 11.80
C LEU A 556 36.78 -6.35 10.85
N LEU A 557 36.62 -6.13 9.54
CA LEU A 557 36.68 -7.20 8.55
C LEU A 557 38.05 -7.87 8.52
N ALA A 558 39.14 -7.11 8.67
CA ALA A 558 40.50 -7.64 8.68
C ALA A 558 40.75 -8.64 9.84
N ILE A 559 40.09 -8.46 10.98
CA ILE A 559 40.21 -9.35 12.15
C ILE A 559 39.07 -10.37 12.26
N SER A 560 37.92 -10.11 11.63
CA SER A 560 36.67 -10.89 11.78
C SER A 560 36.86 -12.38 11.56
N SER A 561 37.60 -12.79 10.52
CA SER A 561 37.84 -14.20 10.19
C SER A 561 38.62 -14.93 11.28
N LYS A 562 39.65 -14.27 11.84
CA LYS A 562 40.44 -14.85 12.94
C LYS A 562 39.64 -14.90 14.24
N ILE A 563 38.85 -13.86 14.51
CA ILE A 563 37.94 -13.82 15.66
C ILE A 563 36.94 -14.96 15.55
N ALA A 564 36.30 -15.13 14.40
CA ALA A 564 35.32 -16.16 14.15
C ALA A 564 35.88 -17.57 14.38
N LEU A 565 37.07 -17.86 13.83
CA LEU A 565 37.76 -19.15 14.05
C LEU A 565 38.10 -19.39 15.52
N SER A 566 38.64 -18.38 16.21
CA SER A 566 39.04 -18.49 17.62
C SER A 566 37.81 -18.65 18.52
N PHE A 567 36.74 -17.91 18.21
CA PHE A 567 35.44 -17.98 18.86
C PHE A 567 34.78 -19.35 18.63
N GLU A 568 34.77 -19.87 17.40
CA GLU A 568 34.25 -21.19 17.07
C GLU A 568 35.02 -22.31 17.81
N ASN A 569 36.35 -22.24 17.82
CA ASN A 569 37.19 -23.20 18.54
C ASN A 569 36.93 -23.17 20.04
N ALA A 570 36.82 -21.98 20.64
CA ALA A 570 36.52 -21.82 22.06
C ALA A 570 35.10 -22.32 22.40
N LEU A 571 34.11 -22.09 21.53
CA LEU A 571 32.75 -22.64 21.68
C LEU A 571 32.76 -24.18 21.63
N LYS A 572 33.46 -24.79 20.65
CA LYS A 572 33.61 -26.25 20.53
C LYS A 572 34.34 -26.85 21.73
N TYR A 573 35.38 -26.19 22.23
CA TYR A 573 36.11 -26.62 23.42
C TYR A 573 35.20 -26.61 24.66
N ARG A 574 34.49 -25.50 24.90
CA ARG A 574 33.54 -25.36 26.02
C ARG A 574 32.41 -26.39 25.96
N GLN A 575 31.89 -26.69 24.75
CA GLN A 575 30.89 -27.73 24.56
C GLN A 575 31.45 -29.13 24.86
N SER A 576 32.69 -29.41 24.43
CA SER A 576 33.38 -30.67 24.71
C SER A 576 33.63 -30.85 26.21
N GLU A 577 34.05 -29.79 26.90
CA GLU A 577 34.24 -29.77 28.34
C GLU A 577 32.93 -30.00 29.11
N ARG A 578 31.84 -29.32 28.71
CA ARG A 578 30.50 -29.55 29.28
C ARG A 578 30.05 -30.99 29.09
N THR A 579 30.13 -31.51 27.86
CA THR A 579 29.74 -32.90 27.56
C THR A 579 30.59 -33.91 28.34
N ALA A 580 31.86 -33.58 28.61
CA ALA A 580 32.74 -34.40 29.42
C ALA A 580 32.46 -34.31 30.93
N THR A 581 31.77 -33.28 31.41
CA THR A 581 31.54 -32.99 32.84
C THR A 581 30.08 -33.10 33.27
N THR A 582 29.13 -33.20 32.35
CA THR A 582 27.70 -33.42 32.63
C THR A 582 27.22 -34.76 32.09
N ASP A 583 26.30 -35.41 32.80
CA ASP A 583 25.60 -36.61 32.35
C ASP A 583 24.48 -36.24 31.39
N TYR A 584 24.38 -36.94 30.25
CA TYR A 584 23.45 -36.56 29.19
C TYR A 584 21.98 -36.79 29.56
N LEU A 585 21.71 -37.77 30.42
CA LEU A 585 20.36 -38.21 30.75
C LEU A 585 19.75 -37.31 31.84
N THR A 586 20.54 -37.01 32.88
CA THR A 586 20.10 -36.23 34.04
C THR A 586 20.39 -34.74 33.91
N SER A 587 21.24 -34.33 32.97
CA SER A 587 21.80 -32.96 32.87
C SER A 587 22.57 -32.50 34.12
N LEU A 588 22.86 -33.40 35.06
CA LEU A 588 23.63 -33.13 36.27
C LEU A 588 25.14 -33.31 36.03
N PRO A 589 26.00 -32.76 36.90
CA PRO A 589 27.43 -33.04 36.86
C PRO A 589 27.69 -34.56 36.97
N ASN A 590 28.51 -35.09 36.07
CA ASN A 590 28.88 -36.50 36.06
C ASN A 590 30.02 -36.80 37.05
N ALA A 591 30.42 -38.07 37.14
CA ALA A 591 31.49 -38.50 38.04
C ALA A 591 32.82 -37.74 37.84
N ARG A 592 33.16 -37.34 36.62
CA ARG A 592 34.37 -36.57 36.34
C ARG A 592 34.29 -35.17 36.97
N SER A 593 33.14 -34.51 36.86
CA SER A 593 32.92 -33.22 37.52
C SER A 593 32.97 -33.35 39.05
N LEU A 594 32.39 -34.41 39.61
CA LEU A 594 32.48 -34.69 41.05
C LEU A 594 33.92 -34.71 41.54
N PHE A 595 34.83 -35.43 40.87
CA PHE A 595 36.24 -35.49 41.31
C PHE A 595 36.97 -34.16 41.17
N ILE A 596 36.73 -33.41 40.10
CA ILE A 596 37.31 -32.06 39.91
C ILE A 596 36.86 -31.12 41.04
N HIS A 597 35.57 -31.11 41.36
CA HIS A 597 35.02 -30.27 42.42
C HIS A 597 35.46 -30.74 43.81
N LEU A 598 35.49 -32.05 44.07
CA LEU A 598 35.89 -32.62 45.35
C LEU A 598 37.32 -32.22 45.73
N ASP A 599 38.27 -32.27 44.79
CA ASP A 599 39.66 -31.86 45.04
C ASP A 599 39.75 -30.37 45.42
N SER A 600 39.01 -29.51 44.71
CA SER A 600 38.96 -28.08 45.01
C SER A 600 38.32 -27.77 46.37
N GLU A 601 37.25 -28.47 46.73
CA GLU A 601 36.56 -28.30 48.01
C GLU A 601 37.37 -28.87 49.18
N LEU A 602 38.08 -29.99 48.99
CA LEU A 602 39.05 -30.50 49.97
C LEU A 602 40.16 -29.48 50.24
N ALA A 603 40.70 -28.86 49.19
CA ALA A 603 41.72 -27.81 49.33
C ALA A 603 41.17 -26.56 50.03
N ARG A 604 39.92 -26.15 49.75
CA ARG A 604 39.23 -25.04 50.42
C ARG A 604 38.97 -25.35 51.90
N CYS A 605 38.44 -26.52 52.21
CA CYS A 605 38.17 -26.97 53.57
C CYS A 605 39.44 -27.07 54.41
N ARG A 606 40.55 -27.55 53.83
CA ARG A 606 41.88 -27.54 54.47
C ARG A 606 42.36 -26.12 54.80
N ARG A 607 42.21 -25.18 53.85
CA ARG A 607 42.60 -23.77 54.05
C ARG A 607 41.79 -23.07 55.14
N HIS A 608 40.49 -23.31 55.19
CA HIS A 608 39.57 -22.65 56.13
C HIS A 608 39.27 -23.46 57.40
N ARG A 609 39.88 -24.64 57.56
CA ARG A 609 39.62 -25.60 58.65
C ARG A 609 38.12 -25.91 58.83
N MET A 610 37.41 -26.09 57.72
CA MET A 610 35.99 -26.46 57.70
C MET A 610 35.84 -27.97 57.49
N SER A 611 34.72 -28.54 57.94
CA SER A 611 34.33 -29.91 57.64
C SER A 611 33.64 -29.99 56.27
N LEU A 612 33.92 -31.07 55.54
CA LEU A 612 33.23 -31.42 54.29
C LEU A 612 32.37 -32.66 54.55
N ALA A 613 31.13 -32.66 54.06
CA ALA A 613 30.25 -33.83 54.08
C ALA A 613 30.01 -34.32 52.65
N VAL A 614 30.04 -35.64 52.46
CA VAL A 614 29.72 -36.29 51.18
C VAL A 614 28.45 -37.12 51.39
N LEU A 615 27.44 -36.86 50.57
CA LEU A 615 26.18 -37.60 50.57
C LEU A 615 26.15 -38.50 49.33
N VAL A 616 25.89 -39.80 49.53
CA VAL A 616 25.71 -40.77 48.46
C VAL A 616 24.28 -41.29 48.54
N CYS A 617 23.51 -41.07 47.47
CA CYS A 617 22.13 -41.51 47.35
C CYS A 617 22.01 -42.51 46.20
N ASP A 618 21.21 -43.55 46.38
CA ASP A 618 20.83 -44.50 45.33
C ASP A 618 19.30 -44.49 45.16
N LEU A 619 18.82 -44.80 43.95
CA LEU A 619 17.39 -44.87 43.67
C LEU A 619 16.84 -46.25 44.02
N ASP A 620 16.01 -46.31 45.05
CA ASP A 620 15.38 -47.55 45.49
C ASP A 620 14.46 -48.14 44.42
N GLY A 621 14.64 -49.43 44.11
CA GLY A 621 13.76 -50.17 43.22
C GLY A 621 13.85 -49.81 41.73
N PHE A 622 14.84 -49.01 41.31
CA PHE A 622 14.96 -48.52 39.93
C PHE A 622 14.98 -49.66 38.87
N LYS A 623 15.65 -50.77 39.18
CA LYS A 623 15.68 -51.95 38.31
C LYS A 623 14.28 -52.53 38.05
N GLN A 624 13.42 -52.59 39.06
CA GLN A 624 12.06 -53.13 38.94
C GLN A 624 11.18 -52.22 38.06
N ILE A 625 11.41 -50.91 38.08
CA ILE A 625 10.74 -49.95 37.21
C ILE A 625 11.16 -50.18 35.76
N ASN A 626 12.47 -50.30 35.50
CA ASN A 626 13.00 -50.57 34.15
C ASN A 626 12.51 -51.91 33.60
N ASP A 627 12.55 -52.98 34.41
CA ASP A 627 12.16 -54.32 33.98
C ASP A 627 10.64 -54.42 33.71
N ARG A 628 9.81 -53.64 34.41
CA ARG A 628 8.34 -53.70 34.30
C ARG A 628 7.75 -52.74 33.27
N PHE A 629 8.35 -51.57 33.09
CA PHE A 629 7.79 -50.50 32.25
C PHE A 629 8.71 -50.08 31.10
N GLY A 630 9.90 -50.69 30.99
CA GLY A 630 10.89 -50.42 29.97
C GLY A 630 11.81 -49.25 30.30
N HIS A 631 13.01 -49.26 29.70
CA HIS A 631 14.06 -48.28 29.96
C HIS A 631 13.66 -46.82 29.67
N LEU A 632 12.72 -46.58 28.74
CA LEU A 632 12.21 -45.24 28.47
C LEU A 632 11.42 -44.66 29.64
N LEU A 633 10.74 -45.51 30.44
CA LEU A 633 9.98 -45.05 31.61
C LEU A 633 10.88 -44.83 32.82
N GLY A 634 11.97 -45.58 32.98
CA GLY A 634 12.96 -45.31 34.03
C GLY A 634 13.88 -44.14 33.70
N ASN A 635 14.06 -43.82 32.42
CA ASN A 635 14.76 -42.59 31.99
C ASN A 635 13.94 -41.31 32.23
N ARG A 636 12.63 -41.44 32.45
CA ARG A 636 11.69 -40.34 32.74
C ARG A 636 11.56 -40.15 34.24
#